data_AF-A0A938BPZ5-F1
#
_entry.id   AF-A0A938BPZ5-F1
#
_cell.length_a   1.000
_cell.length_b   1.000
_cell.length_c   1.000
_cell.angle_alpha   90.00
_cell.angle_beta   90.00
_cell.angle_gamma   90.00
#
_symmetry.space_group_name_H-M   'P 1'
#
loop_
_entity.id
_entity.type
_entity.pdbx_description
1 polymer ?
#
loop_
_entity_poly.entity_id
_entity_poly.type
_entity_poly.pdbx_seq_one_letter_code
_entity_poly.pdbx_strand_id
1 'polypeptide(L)'
;MPGGTRRRRAGVRFMLLLSVLGTGLFCPVPALGQRPADFAGDWSGTLAVPGAEIPLVVHLVHEGGRWSGTADSPMQGAAGLPLARVRVQGASLEFALANIPGEPRFQGELRAGSIHGTFSQSGQTFPLILSRQKLELPQRPQEPKPPFPYREEEVVCAGGDVTLAGTLTIPEGEGPF
;
A
#
# COMPACT_ATOMS: atom_id res chain seq x y z
N MET A 1 81.85 -8.21 -39.34
CA MET A 1 82.43 -8.68 -38.05
C MET A 1 81.29 -9.21 -37.18
N PRO A 2 81.48 -10.34 -36.49
CA PRO A 2 80.42 -11.21 -35.96
C PRO A 2 80.00 -10.88 -34.52
N GLY A 3 78.99 -11.59 -34.01
CA GLY A 3 78.70 -11.74 -32.57
C GLY A 3 77.31 -11.24 -32.19
N GLY A 4 76.32 -12.10 -32.00
CA GLY A 4 76.03 -12.74 -30.70
C GLY A 4 74.83 -12.01 -30.06
N THR A 5 73.84 -12.59 -29.39
CA THR A 5 73.71 -13.93 -28.84
C THR A 5 72.22 -14.17 -28.53
N ARG A 6 71.75 -15.40 -28.78
CA ARG A 6 70.43 -15.92 -28.42
C ARG A 6 70.11 -15.73 -26.92
N ARG A 7 68.90 -15.30 -26.61
CA ARG A 7 68.19 -15.73 -25.39
C ARG A 7 66.99 -16.58 -25.79
N ARG A 8 67.08 -17.89 -25.56
CA ARG A 8 65.90 -18.77 -25.46
C ARG A 8 65.97 -19.55 -24.16
N ARG A 9 64.87 -19.43 -23.44
CA ARG A 9 64.53 -20.05 -22.16
C ARG A 9 64.39 -21.57 -22.34
N ALA A 10 64.88 -22.34 -21.39
CA ALA A 10 64.30 -23.62 -20.96
C ALA A 10 65.14 -24.19 -19.80
N GLY A 11 64.49 -24.52 -18.69
CA GLY A 11 65.14 -25.09 -17.52
C GLY A 11 64.12 -25.35 -16.42
N VAL A 12 63.21 -26.28 -16.70
CA VAL A 12 62.27 -26.86 -15.72
C VAL A 12 63.04 -27.86 -14.86
N ARG A 13 63.01 -27.72 -13.53
CA ARG A 13 63.29 -28.75 -12.52
C ARG A 13 62.45 -28.40 -11.28
N PHE A 14 61.26 -28.99 -11.11
CA PHE A 14 60.98 -30.23 -10.37
C PHE A 14 61.53 -30.21 -8.94
N MET A 15 60.68 -29.80 -7.98
CA MET A 15 60.89 -30.04 -6.56
C MET A 15 59.54 -30.38 -5.91
N LEU A 16 59.55 -31.51 -5.21
CA LEU A 16 58.44 -32.27 -4.63
C LEU A 16 58.13 -31.78 -3.19
N LEU A 17 56.93 -32.14 -2.70
CA LEU A 17 56.38 -32.03 -1.32
C LEU A 17 55.87 -30.62 -0.93
N LEU A 18 54.70 -30.42 -0.31
CA LEU A 18 53.92 -31.24 0.61
C LEU A 18 52.44 -30.81 0.56
N SER A 19 51.55 -31.79 0.59
CA SER A 19 50.09 -31.70 0.68
C SER A 19 49.61 -31.03 1.97
N VAL A 20 48.69 -30.06 1.88
CA VAL A 20 47.59 -29.88 2.86
C VAL A 20 46.35 -29.43 2.08
N LEU A 21 45.51 -30.41 1.72
CA LEU A 21 44.17 -30.16 1.20
C LEU A 21 43.26 -29.85 2.40
N GLY A 22 43.24 -28.58 2.83
CA GLY A 22 42.28 -28.11 3.82
C GLY A 22 40.91 -27.97 3.18
N THR A 23 40.18 -29.07 2.98
CA THR A 23 38.75 -29.02 2.67
C THR A 23 38.03 -28.51 3.91
N GLY A 24 37.93 -27.18 4.02
CA GLY A 24 37.01 -26.54 4.93
C GLY A 24 35.62 -27.10 4.65
N LEU A 25 35.08 -27.80 5.64
CA LEU A 25 33.72 -28.32 5.65
C LEU A 25 32.78 -27.11 5.55
N PHE A 26 32.45 -26.72 4.33
CA PHE A 26 31.46 -25.68 4.06
C PHE A 26 30.11 -26.31 4.37
N CYS A 27 29.73 -26.28 5.65
CA CYS A 27 28.42 -26.71 6.08
C CYS A 27 27.42 -25.70 5.47
N PRO A 28 26.57 -26.09 4.52
CA PRO A 28 25.53 -25.18 4.05
C PRO A 28 24.62 -24.94 5.24
N VAL A 29 24.69 -23.73 5.81
CA VAL A 29 23.74 -23.28 6.81
C VAL A 29 22.36 -23.43 6.15
N PRO A 30 21.45 -24.24 6.70
CA PRO A 30 20.11 -24.31 6.16
C PRO A 30 19.53 -22.91 6.32
N ALA A 31 19.34 -22.22 5.19
CA ALA A 31 18.57 -20.99 5.16
C ALA A 31 17.18 -21.37 5.68
N LEU A 32 16.89 -21.01 6.94
CA LEU A 32 15.55 -21.07 7.49
C LEU A 32 14.67 -20.33 6.49
N GLY A 33 13.84 -21.10 5.76
CA GLY A 33 12.93 -20.56 4.77
C GLY A 33 12.10 -19.49 5.45
N GLN A 34 12.39 -18.23 5.16
CA GLN A 34 11.53 -17.15 5.59
C GLN A 34 10.21 -17.38 4.87
N ARG A 35 9.14 -17.62 5.66
CA ARG A 35 7.79 -17.65 5.10
C ARG A 35 7.62 -16.35 4.30
N PRO A 36 7.10 -16.43 3.05
CA PRO A 36 6.80 -15.24 2.29
C PRO A 36 6.01 -14.28 3.16
N ALA A 37 6.44 -13.02 3.24
CA ALA A 37 5.71 -12.00 3.97
C ALA A 37 4.32 -11.87 3.35
N ASP A 38 3.29 -12.06 4.17
CA ASP A 38 1.91 -12.00 3.72
C ASP A 38 1.38 -10.58 3.84
N PHE A 39 1.30 -9.91 2.68
CA PHE A 39 0.75 -8.57 2.53
C PHE A 39 -0.73 -8.57 2.15
N ALA A 40 -1.36 -9.71 1.85
CA ALA A 40 -2.74 -9.72 1.37
C ALA A 40 -3.74 -9.33 2.48
N GLY A 41 -4.86 -8.73 2.08
CA GLY A 41 -5.94 -8.28 2.95
C GLY A 41 -5.88 -6.79 3.28
N ASP A 42 -6.57 -6.45 4.36
CA ASP A 42 -6.82 -5.06 4.75
C ASP A 42 -5.79 -4.56 5.76
N TRP A 43 -5.33 -3.35 5.51
CA TRP A 43 -4.34 -2.66 6.31
C TRP A 43 -4.81 -1.24 6.59
N SER A 44 -4.72 -0.80 7.83
CA SER A 44 -5.19 0.52 8.23
C SER A 44 -4.12 1.27 9.01
N GLY A 45 -4.11 2.59 8.87
CA GLY A 45 -3.21 3.46 9.61
C GLY A 45 -3.69 4.89 9.59
N THR A 46 -3.15 5.69 10.50
CA THR A 46 -3.43 7.13 10.56
C THR A 46 -2.23 7.88 10.03
N LEU A 47 -2.43 8.63 8.95
CA LEU A 47 -1.43 9.51 8.37
C LEU A 47 -1.48 10.86 9.10
N ALA A 48 -0.46 11.16 9.87
CA ALA A 48 -0.31 12.45 10.53
C ALA A 48 0.33 13.46 9.56
N VAL A 49 -0.42 14.50 9.18
CA VAL A 49 0.05 15.64 8.38
C VAL A 49 -0.10 16.93 9.19
N PRO A 50 0.57 18.04 8.83
CA PRO A 50 0.38 19.31 9.52
C PRO A 50 -1.09 19.72 9.55
N GLY A 51 -1.66 19.78 10.75
CA GLY A 51 -3.04 20.22 11.00
C GLY A 51 -4.14 19.15 10.82
N ALA A 52 -3.81 17.91 10.47
CA ALA A 52 -4.82 16.85 10.34
C ALA A 52 -4.26 15.43 10.57
N GLU A 53 -5.12 14.55 11.06
CA GLU A 53 -4.90 13.10 11.10
C GLU A 53 -5.84 12.44 10.09
N ILE A 54 -5.26 11.83 9.05
CA ILE A 54 -6.04 11.26 7.95
C ILE A 54 -6.04 9.73 8.10
N PRO A 55 -7.18 9.11 8.47
CA PRO A 55 -7.30 7.65 8.45
C PRO A 55 -7.20 7.15 7.01
N LEU A 56 -6.35 6.15 6.79
CA LEU A 56 -6.14 5.49 5.50
C LEU A 56 -6.36 3.99 5.67
N VAL A 57 -7.13 3.39 4.76
CA VAL A 57 -7.28 1.94 4.64
C VAL A 57 -6.72 1.51 3.28
N VAL A 58 -5.97 0.41 3.24
CA VAL A 58 -5.33 -0.14 2.05
C VAL A 58 -5.74 -1.60 1.93
N HIS A 59 -6.30 -1.95 0.78
CA HIS A 59 -6.76 -3.29 0.45
C HIS A 59 -5.79 -3.89 -0.54
N LEU A 60 -5.07 -4.95 -0.16
CA LEU A 60 -4.09 -5.61 -1.03
C LEU A 60 -4.57 -6.99 -1.43
N VAL A 61 -4.54 -7.26 -2.74
CA VAL A 61 -4.95 -8.54 -3.33
C VAL A 61 -3.78 -9.12 -4.11
N HIS A 62 -3.56 -10.42 -3.96
CA HIS A 62 -2.57 -11.18 -4.71
C HIS A 62 -3.25 -12.29 -5.51
N GLU A 63 -3.36 -12.09 -6.82
CA GLU A 63 -4.02 -13.02 -7.74
C GLU A 63 -3.13 -13.30 -8.95
N GLY A 64 -3.01 -14.57 -9.35
CA GLY A 64 -2.23 -14.96 -10.54
C GLY A 64 -0.75 -14.53 -10.50
N GLY A 65 -0.16 -14.37 -9.31
CA GLY A 65 1.21 -13.89 -9.13
C GLY A 65 1.38 -12.38 -9.26
N ARG A 66 0.29 -11.61 -9.30
CA ARG A 66 0.29 -10.15 -9.42
C ARG A 66 -0.34 -9.51 -8.19
N TRP A 67 0.32 -8.46 -7.69
CA TRP A 67 -0.24 -7.61 -6.64
C TRP A 67 -1.09 -6.48 -7.23
N SER A 68 -2.22 -6.24 -6.61
CA SER A 68 -3.14 -5.14 -6.90
C SER A 68 -3.82 -4.67 -5.62
N GLY A 69 -4.58 -3.59 -5.69
CA GLY A 69 -5.28 -3.10 -4.52
C GLY A 69 -5.98 -1.76 -4.71
N THR A 70 -6.67 -1.36 -3.66
CA THR A 70 -7.29 -0.04 -3.52
C THR A 70 -6.93 0.60 -2.19
N ALA A 71 -7.22 1.89 -2.05
CA ALA A 71 -7.15 2.59 -0.78
C ALA A 71 -8.39 3.46 -0.54
N ASP A 72 -8.73 3.63 0.72
CA ASP A 72 -9.81 4.49 1.18
C ASP A 72 -9.24 5.58 2.09
N SER A 73 -9.73 6.80 1.93
CA SER A 73 -9.54 7.93 2.85
C SER A 73 -10.91 8.38 3.38
N PRO A 74 -11.44 7.71 4.42
CA PRO A 74 -12.82 7.90 4.86
C PRO A 74 -13.11 9.33 5.32
N MET A 75 -12.15 10.00 5.98
CA MET A 75 -12.31 11.38 6.42
C MET A 75 -12.49 12.35 5.24
N GLN A 76 -11.94 12.01 4.08
CA GLN A 76 -12.06 12.78 2.85
C GLN A 76 -13.19 12.28 1.93
N GLY A 77 -13.94 11.26 2.34
CA GLY A 77 -15.04 10.69 1.56
C GLY A 77 -14.59 9.96 0.28
N ALA A 78 -13.32 9.58 0.19
CA ALA A 78 -12.77 8.87 -0.96
C ALA A 78 -12.65 7.38 -0.64
N ALA A 79 -13.23 6.52 -1.47
CA ALA A 79 -13.14 5.06 -1.36
C ALA A 79 -12.78 4.46 -2.72
N GLY A 80 -12.09 3.31 -2.70
CA GLY A 80 -11.75 2.57 -3.91
C GLY A 80 -10.66 3.21 -4.76
N LEU A 81 -9.77 4.03 -4.17
CA LEU A 81 -8.69 4.68 -4.90
C LEU A 81 -7.72 3.63 -5.45
N PRO A 82 -7.55 3.50 -6.77
CA PRO A 82 -6.75 2.42 -7.35
C PRO A 82 -5.27 2.57 -7.01
N LEU A 83 -4.64 1.48 -6.56
CA LEU A 83 -3.20 1.43 -6.41
C LEU A 83 -2.52 1.20 -7.75
N ALA A 84 -1.43 1.94 -7.98
CA ALA A 84 -0.49 1.72 -9.08
C ALA A 84 0.86 1.26 -8.57
N ARG A 85 1.63 0.58 -9.43
CA ARG A 85 3.01 0.15 -9.15
C ARG A 85 3.14 -0.65 -7.85
N VAL A 86 2.16 -1.49 -7.52
CA VAL A 86 2.25 -2.36 -6.33
C VAL A 86 3.38 -3.37 -6.53
N ARG A 87 4.39 -3.29 -5.66
CA ARG A 87 5.59 -4.15 -5.68
C ARG A 87 5.81 -4.71 -4.30
N VAL A 88 5.93 -6.03 -4.23
CA VAL A 88 6.30 -6.76 -3.01
C VAL A 88 7.60 -7.51 -3.27
N GLN A 89 8.61 -7.27 -2.42
CA GLN A 89 9.92 -7.92 -2.52
C GLN A 89 10.40 -8.29 -1.12
N GLY A 90 10.39 -9.58 -0.78
CA GLY A 90 10.70 -10.04 0.57
C GLY A 90 9.74 -9.42 1.58
N ALA A 91 10.27 -8.63 2.52
CA ALA A 91 9.47 -7.89 3.50
C ALA A 91 9.16 -6.44 3.09
N SER A 92 9.49 -6.01 1.87
CA SER A 92 9.24 -4.65 1.39
C SER A 92 7.96 -4.57 0.56
N LEU A 93 7.18 -3.51 0.77
CA LEU A 93 6.00 -3.12 -0.01
C LEU A 93 6.17 -1.69 -0.53
N GLU A 94 5.91 -1.49 -1.81
CA GLU A 94 5.79 -0.19 -2.45
C GLU A 94 4.50 -0.12 -3.25
N PHE A 95 3.80 1.02 -3.19
CA PHE A 95 2.69 1.33 -4.09
C PHE A 95 2.52 2.85 -4.25
N ALA A 96 1.76 3.25 -5.26
CA ALA A 96 1.32 4.63 -5.48
C ALA A 96 -0.20 4.70 -5.55
N LEU A 97 -0.80 5.84 -5.22
CA LEU A 97 -2.20 6.14 -5.51
C LEU A 97 -2.30 6.72 -6.92
N ALA A 98 -3.07 6.06 -7.80
CA ALA A 98 -3.24 6.53 -9.16
C ALA A 98 -4.20 7.73 -9.22
N ASN A 99 -3.99 8.62 -10.19
CA ASN A 99 -4.86 9.76 -10.48
C ASN A 99 -5.03 10.78 -9.34
N ILE A 100 -4.11 10.80 -8.36
CA ILE A 100 -4.10 11.78 -7.28
C ILE A 100 -2.97 12.80 -7.51
N PRO A 101 -3.24 14.12 -7.43
CA PRO A 101 -2.20 15.14 -7.49
C PRO A 101 -1.12 14.98 -6.42
N GLY A 102 0.12 15.30 -6.79
CA GLY A 102 1.27 15.16 -5.88
C GLY A 102 1.87 13.76 -5.84
N GLU A 103 1.43 12.84 -6.71
CA GLU A 103 1.95 11.48 -6.86
C GLU A 103 2.12 10.75 -5.51
N PRO A 104 1.04 10.53 -4.74
CA PRO A 104 1.14 9.90 -3.44
C PRO A 104 1.72 8.49 -3.56
N ARG A 105 2.75 8.20 -2.78
CA ARG A 105 3.43 6.90 -2.76
C ARG A 105 3.72 6.47 -1.34
N PHE A 106 3.68 5.17 -1.11
CA PHE A 106 4.05 4.54 0.15
C PHE A 106 5.17 3.53 -0.11
N GLN A 107 6.17 3.54 0.77
CA GLN A 107 7.23 2.54 0.82
C GLN A 107 7.39 2.10 2.27
N GLY A 108 7.29 0.80 2.53
CA GLY A 108 7.37 0.27 3.88
C GLY A 108 7.88 -1.16 3.96
N GLU A 109 8.09 -1.61 5.18
CA GLU A 109 8.56 -2.96 5.49
C GLU A 109 7.66 -3.63 6.53
N LEU A 110 7.33 -4.90 6.29
CA LEU A 110 6.58 -5.73 7.23
C LEU A 110 7.49 -6.12 8.41
N ARG A 111 7.11 -5.70 9.61
CA ARG A 111 7.82 -5.94 10.87
C ARG A 111 6.81 -6.26 11.96
N ALA A 112 6.96 -7.43 12.59
CA ALA A 112 6.12 -7.86 13.72
C ALA A 112 4.60 -7.75 13.50
N GLY A 113 4.12 -7.98 12.26
CA GLY A 113 2.69 -7.95 11.93
C GLY A 113 2.14 -6.59 11.49
N SER A 114 2.98 -5.55 11.41
CA SER A 114 2.65 -4.22 10.91
C SER A 114 3.61 -3.79 9.79
N ILE A 115 3.17 -2.95 8.87
CA ILE A 115 4.00 -2.40 7.80
C ILE A 115 4.43 -0.99 8.20
N HIS A 116 5.71 -0.85 8.53
CA HIS A 116 6.29 0.42 8.92
C HIS A 116 6.88 1.08 7.69
N GLY A 117 6.42 2.28 7.37
CA GLY A 117 6.87 2.94 6.17
C GLY A 117 6.68 4.43 6.17
N THR A 118 6.83 4.94 4.96
CA THR A 118 6.90 6.34 4.65
C THR A 118 5.94 6.61 3.53
N PHE A 119 4.96 7.46 3.79
CA PHE A 119 4.08 8.03 2.80
C PHE A 119 4.69 9.33 2.28
N SER A 120 4.60 9.60 0.99
CA SER A 120 5.08 10.86 0.43
C SER A 120 4.15 11.37 -0.66
N GLN A 121 3.95 12.69 -0.69
CA GLN A 121 3.06 13.38 -1.61
C GLN A 121 3.57 14.81 -1.79
N SER A 122 3.62 15.30 -3.04
CA SER A 122 4.07 16.65 -3.40
C SER A 122 5.46 17.01 -2.84
N GLY A 123 6.36 16.02 -2.75
CA GLY A 123 7.70 16.18 -2.18
C GLY A 123 7.75 16.18 -0.64
N GLN A 124 6.60 16.21 0.04
CA GLN A 124 6.52 16.02 1.50
C GLN A 124 6.51 14.54 1.85
N THR A 125 6.93 14.23 3.08
CA THR A 125 7.13 12.88 3.55
C THR A 125 6.62 12.75 4.98
N PHE A 126 5.86 11.70 5.26
CA PHE A 126 5.19 11.44 6.52
C PHE A 126 5.36 9.98 6.92
N PRO A 127 5.67 9.67 8.19
CA PRO A 127 5.66 8.30 8.67
C PRO A 127 4.23 7.75 8.63
N LEU A 128 4.08 6.49 8.24
CA LEU A 128 2.81 5.78 8.25
C LEU A 128 3.06 4.33 8.67
N ILE A 129 2.34 3.90 9.70
CA ILE A 129 2.31 2.52 10.14
C ILE A 129 0.95 1.95 9.75
N LEU A 130 0.98 0.88 8.97
CA LEU A 130 -0.20 0.14 8.56
C LEU A 130 -0.29 -1.15 9.39
N SER A 131 -1.45 -1.41 9.96
CA SER A 131 -1.73 -2.60 10.78
C SER A 131 -3.02 -3.27 10.34
N ARG A 132 -3.22 -4.53 10.70
CA ARG A 132 -4.48 -5.26 10.39
C ARG A 132 -5.64 -4.89 11.33
N GLN A 133 -5.44 -3.95 12.24
CA GLN A 133 -6.51 -3.48 13.11
C GLN A 133 -7.54 -2.69 12.29
N LYS A 134 -8.81 -2.75 12.65
CA LYS A 134 -9.83 -1.90 12.04
C LYS A 134 -9.75 -0.51 12.68
N LEU A 135 -9.66 0.55 11.88
CA LEU A 135 -9.78 1.92 12.38
C LEU A 135 -11.21 2.15 12.87
N GLU A 136 -11.35 2.67 14.08
CA GLU A 136 -12.60 3.24 14.56
C GLU A 136 -12.78 4.61 13.91
N LEU A 137 -13.58 4.66 12.85
CA LEU A 137 -13.90 5.91 12.17
C LEU A 137 -14.90 6.72 13.02
N PRO A 138 -14.78 8.06 13.06
CA PRO A 138 -15.79 8.90 13.70
C PRO A 138 -17.17 8.57 13.12
N GLN A 139 -18.12 8.21 13.98
CA GLN A 139 -19.51 8.06 13.57
C GLN A 139 -19.98 9.39 13.00
N ARG A 140 -20.63 9.38 11.83
CA ARG A 140 -21.31 10.55 11.25
C ARG A 140 -22.80 10.39 11.55
N PRO A 141 -23.33 10.92 12.66
CA PRO A 141 -24.74 10.75 13.03
C PRO A 141 -25.69 11.55 12.13
N GLN A 142 -25.13 12.37 11.24
CA GLN A 142 -25.83 13.28 10.35
C GLN A 142 -26.47 12.57 9.15
N GLU A 143 -26.30 11.26 9.03
CA GLU A 143 -27.11 10.41 8.18
C GLU A 143 -28.23 9.83 9.05
N PRO A 144 -29.43 10.46 9.08
CA PRO A 144 -30.55 9.93 9.83
C PRO A 144 -30.81 8.49 9.36
N LYS A 145 -30.95 7.58 10.32
CA LYS A 145 -31.30 6.19 10.02
C LYS A 145 -32.81 6.04 10.11
N PRO A 146 -33.45 5.29 9.19
CA PRO A 146 -34.86 4.98 9.30
C PRO A 146 -35.18 4.32 10.65
N PRO A 147 -36.40 4.53 11.20
CA PRO A 147 -37.50 5.29 10.61
C PRO A 147 -37.27 6.81 10.71
N PHE A 148 -37.52 7.52 9.60
CA PHE A 148 -37.48 8.99 9.59
C PHE A 148 -38.72 9.55 10.31
N PRO A 149 -38.60 10.67 11.05
CA PRO A 149 -39.74 11.30 11.73
C PRO A 149 -40.66 12.08 10.77
N TYR A 150 -40.55 11.82 9.46
CA TYR A 150 -41.34 12.45 8.42
C TYR A 150 -41.69 11.42 7.34
N ARG A 151 -42.85 11.61 6.72
CA ARG A 151 -43.26 10.87 5.53
C ARG A 151 -42.72 11.60 4.29
N GLU A 152 -42.16 10.85 3.36
CA GLU A 152 -41.74 11.36 2.05
C GLU A 152 -42.78 10.98 0.99
N GLU A 153 -43.17 11.92 0.14
CA GLU A 153 -44.04 11.71 -1.02
C GLU A 153 -43.39 12.32 -2.27
N GLU A 154 -43.30 11.55 -3.35
CA GLU A 154 -42.91 12.08 -4.66
C GLU A 154 -44.08 12.82 -5.29
N VAL A 155 -43.89 14.12 -5.54
CA VAL A 155 -44.93 14.99 -6.12
C VAL A 155 -44.47 15.48 -7.48
N VAL A 156 -45.38 15.37 -8.45
CA VAL A 156 -45.20 15.91 -9.79
C VAL A 156 -46.24 16.99 -10.03
N CYS A 157 -45.78 18.22 -10.20
CA CYS A 157 -46.61 19.39 -10.45
C CYS A 157 -46.42 19.86 -11.90
N ALA A 158 -47.51 19.92 -12.65
CA ALA A 158 -47.51 20.53 -13.99
C ALA A 158 -47.78 22.04 -13.88
N GLY A 159 -46.94 22.85 -14.51
CA GLY A 159 -47.08 24.30 -14.62
C GLY A 159 -46.96 24.74 -16.08
N GLY A 160 -48.08 24.84 -16.78
CA GLY A 160 -48.10 25.16 -18.22
C GLY A 160 -47.39 24.09 -19.04
N ASP A 161 -46.37 24.47 -19.79
CA ASP A 161 -45.58 23.57 -20.66
C ASP A 161 -44.44 22.84 -19.92
N VAL A 162 -44.31 23.01 -18.59
CA VAL A 162 -43.21 22.42 -17.79
C VAL A 162 -43.76 21.56 -16.65
N THR A 163 -43.07 20.45 -16.38
CA THR A 163 -43.34 19.56 -15.24
C THR A 163 -42.21 19.66 -14.23
N LEU A 164 -42.53 19.97 -12.97
CA LEU A 164 -41.60 19.89 -11.85
C LEU A 164 -41.89 18.62 -11.04
N ALA A 165 -40.85 17.84 -10.78
CA ALA A 165 -40.88 16.72 -9.84
C ALA A 165 -40.04 17.08 -8.61
N GLY A 166 -40.51 16.71 -7.42
CA GLY A 166 -39.78 16.91 -6.17
C GLY A 166 -40.37 16.09 -5.03
N THR A 167 -39.56 15.91 -3.99
CA THR A 167 -39.94 15.15 -2.80
C THR A 167 -40.56 16.07 -1.74
N LEU A 168 -41.81 15.81 -1.37
CA LEU A 168 -42.50 16.47 -0.27
C LEU A 168 -42.21 15.71 1.03
N THR A 169 -41.67 16.38 2.03
CA THR A 169 -41.45 15.83 3.38
C THR A 169 -42.50 16.37 4.33
N ILE A 170 -43.23 15.48 5.02
CA ILE A 170 -44.33 15.83 5.93
C ILE A 170 -43.95 15.40 7.35
N PRO A 171 -43.73 16.32 8.30
CA PRO A 171 -43.41 15.98 9.69
C PRO A 171 -44.62 15.35 10.42
N GLU A 172 -44.36 14.53 11.44
CA GLU A 172 -45.43 13.99 12.30
C GLU A 172 -45.96 15.05 13.29
N GLY A 173 -47.30 15.21 13.36
CA GLY A 173 -47.99 16.06 14.35
C GLY A 173 -49.13 16.92 13.77
N GLU A 174 -50.02 17.41 14.63
CA GLU A 174 -50.94 18.51 14.26
C GLU A 174 -50.14 19.82 14.31
N GLY A 175 -50.09 20.54 13.19
CA GLY A 175 -49.22 21.72 12.99
C GLY A 175 -49.49 22.93 13.91
N PRO A 176 -49.05 24.15 13.53
CA PRO A 176 -48.92 24.62 12.16
C PRO A 176 -47.49 24.46 11.63
N PHE A 177 -47.38 23.84 10.46
CA PHE A 177 -46.21 23.87 9.58
C PHE A 177 -46.65 24.46 8.25
#